data_AF-A0A314Z6B8-F1
#
_entry.id   AF-A0A314Z6B8-F1
#
_cell.length_a   1.000
_cell.length_b   1.000
_cell.length_c   1.000
_cell.angle_alpha   90.00
_cell.angle_beta   90.00
_cell.angle_gamma   90.00
#
_symmetry.space_group_name_H-M   'P 1'
#
loop_
_entity.id
_entity.type
_entity.pdbx_description
1 polymer ?
#
loop_
_entity_poly.entity_id
_entity_poly.type
_entity_poly.pdbx_seq_one_letter_code
_entity_poly.pdbx_strand_id
1 'polypeptide(L)'
;MMEAEGLSKVLPGVETIEQGVQIYRKFYTEEKERSNGVLAICVSKFPLQPYISLARMLFGLSLGGLQGLLGLAHTTGSTPDALPPPTSTLLSSFVLPYKLNVEGSTLTHGARALAKHAHRSSSKYWGTLDGSDSNKNRLALDVISRLMTHCCWLNVHSVQPHGVVFEIRVAEGYGARWSEDGSKFIGFLEPYMEDGHPKGWKH
;
A
#
# COMPACT_ATOMS: atom_id res chain seq x y z
N MET A 1 9.35 22.11 -46.28
CA MET A 1 9.01 22.01 -44.83
C MET A 1 7.96 23.04 -44.43
N MET A 2 8.24 24.35 -44.51
CA MET A 2 7.26 25.38 -44.11
C MET A 2 5.96 25.39 -44.93
N GLU A 3 6.00 25.01 -46.21
CA GLU A 3 4.79 24.82 -47.03
C GLU A 3 3.96 23.61 -46.57
N ALA A 4 4.62 22.49 -46.28
CA ALA A 4 3.96 21.24 -45.91
C ALA A 4 3.38 21.28 -44.48
N GLU A 5 4.14 21.83 -43.52
CA GLU A 5 3.76 21.89 -42.11
C GLU A 5 2.94 23.15 -41.78
N GLY A 6 2.99 24.17 -42.64
CA GLY A 6 2.36 25.47 -42.46
C GLY A 6 3.29 26.47 -41.75
N LEU A 7 3.60 27.57 -42.44
CA LEU A 7 4.53 28.61 -41.96
C LEU A 7 4.19 29.12 -40.56
N SER A 8 2.91 29.39 -40.29
CA SER A 8 2.44 29.91 -38.99
C SER A 8 2.61 28.93 -37.84
N LYS A 9 2.68 27.61 -38.11
CA LYS A 9 2.93 26.58 -37.09
C LYS A 9 4.43 26.42 -36.80
N VAL A 10 5.27 26.63 -37.82
CA VAL A 10 6.73 26.47 -37.72
C VAL A 10 7.40 27.74 -37.18
N LEU A 11 7.01 28.91 -37.70
CA LEU A 11 7.53 30.22 -37.32
C LEU A 11 6.37 31.21 -37.09
N PRO A 12 5.74 31.20 -35.91
CA PRO A 12 4.67 32.12 -35.58
C PRO A 12 5.11 33.59 -35.72
N GLY A 13 4.30 34.40 -36.40
CA GLY A 13 4.58 35.83 -36.61
C GLY A 13 5.41 36.17 -37.85
N VAL A 14 5.82 35.18 -38.64
CA VAL A 14 6.48 35.39 -39.94
C VAL A 14 5.44 35.38 -41.06
N GLU A 15 5.52 36.36 -41.97
CA GLU A 15 4.51 36.59 -43.00
C GLU A 15 4.78 35.80 -44.29
N THR A 16 6.04 35.59 -44.66
CA THR A 16 6.40 34.90 -45.91
C THR A 16 7.45 33.80 -45.73
N ILE A 17 7.47 32.85 -46.67
CA ILE A 17 8.41 31.71 -46.63
C ILE A 17 9.84 32.20 -46.83
N GLU A 18 10.05 33.21 -47.67
CA GLU A 18 11.37 33.79 -47.94
C GLU A 18 11.96 34.38 -46.66
N GLN A 19 11.16 35.12 -45.88
CA GLN A 19 11.56 35.61 -44.56
C GLN A 19 11.87 34.45 -43.61
N GLY A 20 11.05 33.40 -43.62
CA GLY A 20 11.27 32.18 -42.85
C GLY A 20 12.60 31.49 -43.18
N VAL A 21 12.95 31.39 -44.46
CA VAL A 21 14.24 30.83 -44.92
C VAL A 21 15.40 31.69 -44.43
N GLN A 22 15.28 33.02 -44.49
CA GLN A 22 16.33 33.93 -43.98
C GLN A 22 16.55 33.78 -42.47
N ILE A 23 15.52 33.43 -41.69
CA ILE A 23 15.68 33.11 -40.26
C ILE A 23 16.55 31.87 -40.09
N TYR A 24 16.26 30.79 -40.82
CA TYR A 24 17.06 29.56 -40.73
C TYR A 24 18.49 29.71 -41.26
N ARG A 25 18.71 30.58 -42.26
CA ARG A 25 20.05 30.89 -42.79
C ARG A 25 21.00 31.54 -41.77
N LYS A 26 20.46 32.06 -40.66
CA LYS A 26 21.28 32.52 -39.52
C LYS A 26 21.87 31.37 -38.70
N PHE A 27 21.31 30.15 -38.82
CA PHE A 27 21.70 28.98 -38.01
C PHE A 27 22.44 27.91 -38.82
N TYR A 28 22.14 27.77 -40.11
CA TYR A 28 22.82 26.80 -40.97
C TYR A 28 22.91 27.26 -42.44
N THR A 29 23.97 26.84 -43.12
CA THR A 29 24.23 27.14 -44.53
C THR A 29 23.33 26.32 -45.45
N GLU A 30 23.13 26.84 -46.66
CA GLU A 30 22.38 26.13 -47.70
C GLU A 30 23.05 24.81 -48.10
N GLU A 31 24.38 24.76 -48.17
CA GLU A 31 25.12 23.52 -48.46
C GLU A 31 24.86 22.43 -47.43
N LYS A 32 24.76 22.81 -46.14
CA LYS A 32 24.46 21.87 -45.05
C LYS A 32 23.02 21.38 -45.10
N GLU A 33 22.08 22.24 -45.50
CA GLU A 33 20.69 21.86 -45.74
C GLU A 33 20.57 20.92 -46.95
N ARG A 34 21.26 21.21 -48.05
CA ARG A 34 21.21 20.36 -49.25
C ARG A 34 21.82 18.98 -49.02
N SER A 35 22.83 18.87 -48.17
CA SER A 35 23.47 17.57 -47.85
C SER A 35 22.71 16.72 -46.84
N ASN A 36 21.95 17.33 -45.91
CA ASN A 36 21.28 16.60 -44.81
C ASN A 36 19.74 16.63 -44.89
N GLY A 37 19.16 17.56 -45.63
CA GLY A 37 17.74 17.85 -45.63
C GLY A 37 17.27 18.64 -44.40
N VAL A 38 15.95 18.76 -44.26
CA VAL A 38 15.28 19.44 -43.14
C VAL A 38 14.27 18.48 -42.51
N LEU A 39 14.32 18.34 -41.18
CA LEU A 39 13.34 17.59 -40.40
C LEU A 39 12.43 18.55 -39.63
N ALA A 40 11.12 18.40 -39.78
CA ALA A 40 10.15 19.06 -38.91
C ALA A 40 9.85 18.17 -37.70
N ILE A 41 10.03 18.70 -36.49
CA ILE A 41 9.67 18.02 -35.25
C ILE A 41 8.41 18.68 -34.70
N CYS A 42 7.30 17.96 -34.72
CA CYS A 42 6.07 18.43 -34.09
C CYS A 42 6.14 18.23 -32.57
N VAL A 43 6.08 19.34 -31.82
CA VAL A 43 6.09 19.33 -30.36
C VAL A 43 4.76 19.87 -29.84
N SER A 44 4.08 19.07 -29.03
CA SER A 44 2.81 19.44 -28.41
C SER A 44 2.99 19.65 -26.91
N LYS A 45 2.56 20.80 -26.38
CA LYS A 45 2.47 20.99 -24.93
C LYS A 45 1.21 20.30 -24.43
N PHE A 46 1.38 19.14 -23.80
CA PHE A 46 0.25 18.49 -23.14
C PHE A 46 -0.21 19.31 -21.92
N PRO A 47 -1.52 19.39 -21.67
CA PRO A 47 -2.01 19.99 -20.43
C PRO A 47 -1.41 19.22 -19.24
N LEU A 48 -1.05 19.95 -18.18
CA LEU A 48 -0.52 19.37 -16.94
C LEU A 48 -1.45 18.26 -16.49
N GLN A 49 -0.96 17.02 -16.56
CA GLN A 49 -1.75 15.87 -16.17
C GLN A 49 -1.80 15.79 -14.63
N PRO A 50 -2.95 15.46 -14.02
CA PRO A 50 -3.08 15.37 -12.56
C PRO A 50 -2.04 14.45 -11.91
N TYR A 51 -1.59 13.39 -12.60
CA TYR A 51 -0.57 12.48 -12.10
C TYR A 51 0.79 13.16 -11.90
N ILE A 52 1.11 14.25 -12.61
CA ILE A 52 2.36 15.00 -12.43
C ILE A 52 2.34 15.71 -11.07
N SER A 53 1.22 16.34 -10.73
CA SER A 53 1.04 16.98 -9.42
C SER A 53 1.05 15.94 -8.31
N LEU A 54 0.37 14.81 -8.50
CA LEU A 54 0.41 13.69 -7.55
C LEU A 54 1.83 13.16 -7.36
N ALA A 55 2.56 12.89 -8.44
CA ALA A 55 3.94 12.40 -8.36
C ALA A 55 4.85 13.38 -7.60
N ARG A 56 4.69 14.70 -7.81
CA ARG A 56 5.42 15.72 -7.06
C ARG A 56 5.06 15.74 -5.58
N MET A 57 3.78 15.58 -5.23
CA MET A 57 3.35 15.49 -3.82
C MET A 57 3.92 14.24 -3.16
N LEU A 58 3.82 13.07 -3.81
CA LEU A 58 4.37 11.81 -3.30
C LEU A 58 5.90 11.89 -3.14
N PHE A 59 6.60 12.50 -4.09
CA PHE A 59 8.04 12.73 -4.01
C PHE A 59 8.40 13.66 -2.84
N GLY A 60 7.67 14.76 -2.66
CA GLY A 60 7.89 15.71 -1.58
C GLY A 60 7.60 15.16 -0.18
N LEU A 61 6.67 14.22 -0.06
CA LEU A 61 6.35 13.54 1.20
C LEU A 61 7.50 12.65 1.69
N SER A 62 8.33 12.15 0.78
CA SER A 62 9.29 11.07 1.04
C SER A 62 8.61 9.80 1.57
N LEU A 63 9.38 8.75 1.82
CA LEU A 63 8.83 7.50 2.33
C LEU A 63 8.23 7.66 3.74
N GLY A 64 8.85 8.44 4.62
CA GLY A 64 8.32 8.73 5.95
C GLY A 64 6.96 9.42 5.93
N GLY A 65 6.76 10.38 5.02
CA GLY A 65 5.46 11.04 4.85
C GLY A 65 4.40 10.08 4.32
N LEU A 66 4.77 9.19 3.39
CA LEU A 66 3.87 8.15 2.90
C LEU A 66 3.47 7.16 4.00
N GLN A 67 4.42 6.73 4.83
CA GLN A 67 4.16 5.87 5.99
C GLN A 67 3.19 6.55 6.96
N GLY A 68 3.40 7.84 7.26
CA GLY A 68 2.48 8.62 8.09
C GLY A 68 1.08 8.74 7.50
N LEU A 69 0.95 8.98 6.19
CA LEU A 69 -0.37 9.01 5.51
C LEU A 69 -1.08 7.66 5.52
N LEU A 70 -0.32 6.57 5.50
CA LEU A 70 -0.82 5.20 5.62
C LEU A 70 -1.07 4.78 7.08
N GLY A 71 -0.87 5.69 8.04
CA GLY A 71 -1.15 5.47 9.46
C GLY A 71 -0.11 4.64 10.20
N LEU A 72 1.06 4.36 9.60
CA LEU A 72 2.14 3.64 10.26
C LEU A 72 2.69 4.46 11.44
N ALA A 73 2.78 3.82 12.60
CA ALA A 73 3.52 4.34 13.72
C ALA A 73 5.02 4.21 13.50
N HIS A 74 5.79 5.13 14.09
CA HIS A 74 7.25 5.07 14.13
C HIS A 74 7.73 4.96 15.58
N THR A 75 7.99 3.74 16.01
CA THR A 75 8.51 3.42 17.35
C THR A 75 9.88 2.75 17.26
N THR A 76 10.58 2.64 18.39
CA THR A 76 11.82 1.85 18.46
C THR A 76 11.56 0.42 17.98
N GLY A 77 12.40 -0.06 17.06
CA GLY A 77 12.26 -1.39 16.45
C GLY A 77 11.37 -1.45 15.20
N SER A 78 10.79 -0.32 14.77
CA SER A 78 10.08 -0.26 13.48
C SER A 78 11.07 -0.50 12.34
N THR A 79 10.63 -1.25 11.32
CA THR A 79 11.41 -1.49 10.12
C THR A 79 11.47 -0.20 9.29
N PRO A 80 12.68 0.33 9.00
CA PRO A 80 12.81 1.48 8.10
C PRO A 80 12.15 1.18 6.76
N ASP A 81 11.55 2.19 6.13
CA ASP A 81 11.06 2.10 4.76
C ASP A 81 9.94 1.07 4.48
N ALA A 82 9.42 0.40 5.50
CA ALA A 82 8.33 -0.56 5.37
C ALA A 82 6.98 0.12 5.04
N LEU A 83 6.16 -0.55 4.23
CA LEU A 83 4.78 -0.15 3.96
C LEU A 83 3.82 -1.18 4.55
N PRO A 84 2.60 -0.79 4.96
CA PRO A 84 1.64 -1.76 5.44
C PRO A 84 1.23 -2.71 4.30
N PRO A 85 1.07 -4.01 4.57
CA PRO A 85 0.57 -4.95 3.57
C PRO A 85 -0.83 -4.57 3.09
N PRO A 86 -1.20 -4.89 1.84
CA PRO A 86 -2.55 -4.67 1.36
C PRO A 86 -3.59 -5.38 2.25
N THR A 87 -4.70 -4.70 2.55
CA THR A 87 -5.78 -5.28 3.36
C THR A 87 -6.31 -6.59 2.77
N SER A 88 -6.33 -6.71 1.44
CA SER A 88 -6.70 -7.95 0.74
C SER A 88 -5.76 -9.11 1.08
N THR A 89 -4.45 -8.86 1.17
CA THR A 89 -3.44 -9.87 1.57
C THR A 89 -3.67 -10.31 3.01
N LEU A 90 -3.91 -9.35 3.92
CA LEU A 90 -4.17 -9.63 5.34
C LEU A 90 -5.43 -10.48 5.54
N LEU A 91 -6.52 -10.15 4.82
CA LEU A 91 -7.78 -10.89 4.88
C LEU A 91 -7.65 -12.25 4.22
N SER A 92 -6.96 -12.35 3.08
CA SER A 92 -6.72 -13.62 2.38
C SER A 92 -6.01 -14.61 3.30
N SER A 93 -4.89 -14.22 3.92
CA SER A 93 -4.15 -15.10 4.82
C SER A 93 -4.93 -15.46 6.09
N PHE A 94 -5.82 -14.58 6.54
CA PHE A 94 -6.71 -14.82 7.69
C PHE A 94 -7.78 -15.89 7.40
N VAL A 95 -8.37 -15.88 6.20
CA VAL A 95 -9.44 -16.81 5.80
C VAL A 95 -8.93 -18.11 5.17
N LEU A 96 -7.62 -18.30 5.05
CA LEU A 96 -7.06 -19.56 4.58
C LEU A 96 -7.50 -20.73 5.50
N PRO A 97 -7.89 -21.88 4.94
CA PRO A 97 -8.17 -23.08 5.73
C PRO A 97 -6.95 -23.52 6.53
N TYR A 98 -7.13 -23.80 7.83
CA TYR A 98 -6.03 -24.18 8.73
C TYR A 98 -5.49 -25.59 8.47
N LYS A 99 -6.36 -26.52 8.06
CA LYS A 99 -6.01 -27.91 7.74
C LYS A 99 -6.60 -28.28 6.38
N LEU A 100 -5.77 -28.21 5.34
CA LEU A 100 -6.19 -28.58 3.97
C LEU A 100 -6.41 -30.09 3.77
N ASN A 101 -5.81 -30.91 4.64
CA ASN A 101 -5.80 -32.37 4.49
C ASN A 101 -6.84 -33.10 5.35
N VAL A 102 -7.79 -32.38 5.96
CA VAL A 102 -8.86 -32.99 6.77
C VAL A 102 -10.18 -32.74 6.08
N GLU A 103 -10.76 -33.81 5.56
CA GLU A 103 -12.04 -33.77 4.85
C GLU A 103 -13.15 -33.23 5.78
N GLY A 104 -13.92 -32.26 5.27
CA GLY A 104 -15.00 -31.60 6.02
C GLY A 104 -14.56 -30.47 6.97
N SER A 105 -13.26 -30.30 7.25
CA SER A 105 -12.75 -29.18 8.07
C SER A 105 -12.65 -27.91 7.23
N THR A 106 -13.44 -26.89 7.57
CA THR A 106 -13.39 -25.58 6.88
C THR A 106 -12.90 -24.47 7.80
N LEU A 107 -12.48 -24.81 9.02
CA LEU A 107 -11.95 -23.85 9.98
C LEU A 107 -10.73 -23.09 9.42
N THR A 108 -10.81 -21.77 9.47
CA THR A 108 -9.76 -20.86 8.98
C THR A 108 -8.66 -20.63 10.02
N HIS A 109 -7.52 -20.11 9.58
CA HIS A 109 -6.45 -19.64 10.47
C HIS A 109 -6.98 -18.62 11.49
N GLY A 110 -7.81 -17.67 11.04
CA GLY A 110 -8.46 -16.67 11.89
C GLY A 110 -9.33 -17.28 12.97
N ALA A 111 -10.27 -18.16 12.60
CA ALA A 111 -11.15 -18.82 13.56
C ALA A 111 -10.41 -19.72 14.55
N ARG A 112 -9.37 -20.43 14.08
CA ARG A 112 -8.52 -21.25 14.94
C ARG A 112 -7.76 -20.39 15.96
N ALA A 113 -7.27 -19.23 15.57
CA ALA A 113 -6.63 -18.30 16.48
C ALA A 113 -7.64 -17.76 17.49
N LEU A 114 -8.81 -17.30 17.04
CA LEU A 114 -9.86 -16.77 17.91
C LEU A 114 -10.27 -17.79 18.99
N ALA A 115 -10.34 -19.07 18.64
CA ALA A 115 -10.61 -20.16 19.59
C ALA A 115 -9.62 -20.27 20.74
N LYS A 116 -8.36 -19.89 20.53
CA LYS A 116 -7.37 -19.86 21.62
C LYS A 116 -7.60 -18.69 22.58
N HIS A 117 -8.15 -17.58 22.09
CA HIS A 117 -8.35 -16.35 22.85
C HIS A 117 -9.71 -16.30 23.57
N ALA A 118 -10.77 -16.81 22.95
CA ALA A 118 -12.10 -16.83 23.55
C ALA A 118 -12.15 -17.61 24.88
N HIS A 119 -11.32 -18.66 25.03
CA HIS A 119 -11.20 -19.39 26.30
C HIS A 119 -10.38 -18.63 27.37
N ARG A 120 -9.59 -17.63 26.98
CA ARG A 120 -8.63 -16.93 27.86
C ARG A 120 -9.12 -15.55 28.33
N SER A 121 -10.19 -15.03 27.73
CA SER A 121 -10.74 -13.70 28.04
C SER A 121 -11.98 -13.83 28.92
N SER A 122 -11.87 -13.42 30.19
CA SER A 122 -13.02 -13.29 31.11
C SER A 122 -14.06 -12.27 30.64
N SER A 123 -13.61 -11.23 29.92
CA SER A 123 -14.45 -10.13 29.43
C SER A 123 -15.30 -10.46 28.19
N LYS A 124 -15.13 -11.65 27.60
CA LYS A 124 -15.78 -12.06 26.34
C LYS A 124 -15.53 -11.09 25.18
N TYR A 125 -14.45 -10.32 25.21
CA TYR A 125 -14.10 -9.36 24.15
C TYR A 125 -14.04 -10.01 22.76
N TRP A 126 -13.55 -11.25 22.71
CA TRP A 126 -13.41 -12.06 21.51
C TRP A 126 -14.70 -12.77 21.07
N GLY A 127 -15.80 -12.55 21.79
CA GLY A 127 -17.07 -13.25 21.60
C GLY A 127 -17.08 -14.66 22.20
N THR A 128 -18.21 -15.34 22.01
CA THR A 128 -18.40 -16.74 22.44
C THR A 128 -18.38 -17.63 21.21
N LEU A 129 -17.44 -18.57 21.17
CA LEU A 129 -17.34 -19.51 20.06
C LEU A 129 -18.28 -20.69 20.30
N ASP A 130 -19.24 -20.82 19.41
CA ASP A 130 -20.20 -21.92 19.39
C ASP A 130 -20.57 -22.29 17.95
N GLY A 131 -21.10 -23.50 17.78
CA GLY A 131 -21.61 -24.01 16.50
C GLY A 131 -20.53 -24.51 15.54
N SER A 132 -20.89 -24.50 14.25
CA SER A 132 -20.10 -25.08 13.16
C SER A 132 -18.84 -24.27 12.84
N ASP A 133 -17.94 -24.83 12.01
CA ASP A 133 -16.79 -24.10 11.47
C ASP A 133 -17.22 -22.82 10.73
N SER A 134 -18.35 -22.85 10.03
CA SER A 134 -18.92 -21.66 9.37
C SER A 134 -19.27 -20.56 10.38
N ASN A 135 -19.91 -20.91 11.50
CA ASN A 135 -20.23 -19.96 12.57
C ASN A 135 -18.96 -19.33 13.17
N LYS A 136 -17.93 -20.16 13.42
CA LYS A 136 -16.65 -19.71 14.00
C LYS A 136 -15.87 -18.83 13.01
N ASN A 137 -15.87 -19.18 11.73
CA ASN A 137 -15.26 -18.39 10.67
C ASN A 137 -15.93 -17.02 10.51
N ARG A 138 -17.28 -16.98 10.55
CA ARG A 138 -18.02 -15.72 10.51
C ARG A 138 -17.68 -14.83 11.71
N LEU A 139 -17.69 -15.37 12.93
CA LEU A 139 -17.32 -14.60 14.11
C LEU A 139 -15.89 -14.06 14.02
N ALA A 140 -14.95 -14.88 13.53
CA ALA A 140 -13.57 -14.45 13.33
C ALA A 140 -13.45 -13.30 12.32
N LEU A 141 -14.21 -13.35 11.24
CA LEU A 141 -14.32 -12.26 10.26
C LEU A 141 -14.89 -10.99 10.89
N ASP A 142 -15.98 -11.10 11.64
CA ASP A 142 -16.58 -9.95 12.33
C ASP A 142 -15.58 -9.29 13.29
N VAL A 143 -14.82 -10.10 14.03
CA VAL A 143 -13.77 -9.62 14.95
C VAL A 143 -12.64 -8.91 14.20
N ILE A 144 -12.08 -9.51 13.14
CA ILE A 144 -10.97 -8.88 12.42
C ILE A 144 -11.41 -7.62 11.68
N SER A 145 -12.62 -7.61 11.12
CA SER A 145 -13.21 -6.41 10.51
C SER A 145 -13.36 -5.30 11.54
N ARG A 146 -13.87 -5.61 12.75
CA ARG A 146 -13.95 -4.64 13.84
C ARG A 146 -12.58 -4.06 14.24
N LEU A 147 -11.56 -4.92 14.36
CA LEU A 147 -10.19 -4.48 14.67
C LEU A 147 -9.63 -3.57 13.56
N MET A 148 -9.83 -3.91 12.29
CA MET A 148 -9.38 -3.09 11.15
C MET A 148 -10.12 -1.75 11.08
N THR A 149 -11.43 -1.72 11.32
CA THR A 149 -12.25 -0.50 11.30
C THR A 149 -11.90 0.46 12.45
N HIS A 150 -11.60 -0.06 13.63
CA HIS A 150 -11.25 0.76 14.81
C HIS A 150 -9.74 0.83 15.07
N CYS A 151 -8.93 0.42 14.09
CA CYS A 151 -7.48 0.45 14.18
C CYS A 151 -7.01 1.89 14.40
N CYS A 152 -6.42 2.17 15.55
CA CYS A 152 -5.82 3.46 15.87
C CYS A 152 -4.30 3.42 15.86
N TRP A 153 -3.72 2.22 15.71
CA TRP A 153 -2.30 2.00 15.66
C TRP A 153 -1.98 0.82 14.76
N LEU A 154 -1.05 1.01 13.81
CA LEU A 154 -0.48 -0.07 13.03
C LEU A 154 1.02 0.14 12.86
N ASN A 155 1.79 -0.94 12.80
CA ASN A 155 3.25 -0.87 12.61
C ASN A 155 3.82 -2.12 11.93
N VAL A 156 4.94 -1.94 11.24
CA VAL A 156 5.85 -3.01 10.82
C VAL A 156 7.10 -2.93 11.69
N HIS A 157 7.30 -3.91 12.57
CA HIS A 157 8.35 -3.85 13.59
C HIS A 157 8.86 -5.23 14.00
N SER A 158 10.05 -5.26 14.60
CA SER A 158 10.66 -6.49 15.08
C SER A 158 10.17 -6.88 16.48
N VAL A 159 9.64 -8.10 16.62
CA VAL A 159 9.16 -8.67 17.87
C VAL A 159 9.71 -10.08 18.07
N GLN A 160 10.31 -10.37 19.22
CA GLN A 160 10.70 -11.73 19.57
C GLN A 160 9.48 -12.59 19.98
N PRO A 161 9.45 -13.89 19.64
CA PRO A 161 10.41 -14.65 18.84
C PRO A 161 10.14 -14.63 17.33
N HIS A 162 9.25 -13.75 16.84
CA HIS A 162 8.69 -13.80 15.50
C HIS A 162 9.49 -13.06 14.41
N GLY A 163 10.46 -12.23 14.80
CA GLY A 163 11.17 -11.37 13.85
C GLY A 163 10.33 -10.17 13.44
N VAL A 164 10.42 -9.75 12.18
CA VAL A 164 9.65 -8.61 11.66
C VAL A 164 8.19 -9.03 11.41
N VAL A 165 7.26 -8.25 11.94
CA VAL A 165 5.83 -8.51 11.87
C VAL A 165 5.05 -7.24 11.56
N PHE A 166 3.89 -7.42 10.92
CA PHE A 166 2.88 -6.36 10.80
C PHE A 166 1.83 -6.53 11.90
N GLU A 167 1.53 -5.45 12.63
CA GLU A 167 0.56 -5.42 13.71
C GLU A 167 -0.44 -4.29 13.56
N ILE A 168 -1.68 -4.56 13.97
CA ILE A 168 -2.70 -3.55 14.19
C ILE A 168 -3.21 -3.64 15.63
N ARG A 169 -3.57 -2.50 16.21
CA ARG A 169 -4.18 -2.41 17.53
C ARG A 169 -5.29 -1.36 17.56
N VAL A 170 -6.31 -1.66 18.37
CA VAL A 170 -7.33 -0.70 18.80
C VAL A 170 -6.91 -0.02 20.10
N ALA A 171 -7.64 1.01 20.52
CA ALA A 171 -7.27 1.86 21.66
C ALA A 171 -7.16 1.08 22.98
N GLU A 172 -7.98 0.04 23.14
CA GLU A 172 -7.99 -0.85 24.31
C GLU A 172 -6.80 -1.82 24.34
N GLY A 173 -5.94 -1.80 23.32
CA GLY A 173 -4.72 -2.60 23.23
C GLY A 173 -4.91 -3.97 22.57
N TYR A 174 -6.14 -4.41 22.33
CA TYR A 174 -6.42 -5.61 21.52
C TYR A 174 -5.93 -5.43 20.08
N GLY A 175 -5.55 -6.52 19.43
CA GLY A 175 -4.99 -6.41 18.08
C GLY A 175 -4.87 -7.72 17.34
N ALA A 176 -4.19 -7.64 16.20
CA ALA A 176 -3.92 -8.76 15.30
C ALA A 176 -2.52 -8.60 14.69
N ARG A 177 -1.88 -9.74 14.42
CA ARG A 177 -0.50 -9.81 13.93
C ARG A 177 -0.38 -10.73 12.71
N TRP A 178 0.41 -10.31 11.74
CA TRP A 178 0.81 -11.06 10.55
C TRP A 178 2.33 -11.08 10.38
N SER A 179 2.83 -11.90 9.45
CA SER A 179 4.16 -11.72 8.88
C SER A 179 4.30 -10.31 8.29
N GLU A 180 5.55 -9.86 8.12
CA GLU A 180 5.88 -8.55 7.54
C GLU A 180 5.12 -8.24 6.25
N ASP A 181 5.01 -9.21 5.34
CA ASP A 181 4.33 -9.10 4.05
C ASP A 181 2.81 -9.36 4.10
N GLY A 182 2.27 -9.66 5.28
CA GLY A 182 0.85 -9.99 5.48
C GLY A 182 0.42 -11.39 5.00
N SER A 183 1.32 -12.17 4.39
CA SER A 183 0.98 -13.46 3.76
C SER A 183 0.62 -14.56 4.75
N LYS A 184 0.97 -14.38 6.03
CA LYS A 184 0.67 -15.32 7.10
C LYS A 184 0.06 -14.63 8.31
N PHE A 185 -1.16 -15.02 8.68
CA PHE A 185 -1.73 -14.63 9.96
C PHE A 185 -1.03 -15.36 11.12
N ILE A 186 -0.53 -14.59 12.10
CA ILE A 186 0.21 -15.12 13.26
C ILE A 186 -0.74 -15.33 14.44
N GLY A 187 -1.61 -14.36 14.73
CA GLY A 187 -2.60 -14.48 15.79
C GLY A 187 -3.17 -13.15 16.27
N PHE A 188 -4.10 -13.23 17.22
CA PHE A 188 -4.65 -12.09 17.93
C PHE A 188 -3.73 -11.66 19.08
N LEU A 189 -3.90 -10.42 19.52
CA LEU A 189 -3.10 -9.78 20.55
C LEU A 189 -4.02 -9.33 21.68
N GLU A 190 -3.64 -9.66 22.90
CA GLU A 190 -4.27 -9.13 24.11
C GLU A 190 -3.68 -7.74 24.45
N PRO A 191 -4.37 -6.94 25.27
CA PRO A 191 -3.84 -5.71 25.83
C PRO A 191 -2.55 -5.98 26.62
N TYR A 192 -1.68 -4.97 26.71
CA TYR A 192 -0.50 -5.08 27.55
C TYR A 192 -0.89 -5.27 29.01
N MET A 193 -0.24 -6.23 29.67
CA MET A 193 -0.45 -6.61 31.06
C MET A 193 0.93 -6.79 31.70
N GLU A 194 1.09 -6.27 32.91
CA GLU A 194 2.25 -6.56 33.75
C GLU A 194 2.30 -8.07 34.07
N ASP A 195 3.40 -8.72 33.69
CA ASP A 195 3.58 -10.18 33.71
C ASP A 195 2.59 -10.98 32.84
N GLY A 196 2.09 -10.40 31.74
CA GLY A 196 1.16 -11.07 30.84
C GLY A 196 1.70 -12.38 30.27
N HIS A 197 2.98 -12.43 29.88
CA HIS A 197 3.61 -13.65 29.38
C HIS A 197 3.64 -14.79 30.42
N PRO A 198 4.15 -14.59 31.66
CA PRO A 198 4.02 -15.58 32.74
C PRO A 198 2.58 -16.04 33.03
N LYS A 199 1.60 -15.14 32.92
CA LYS A 199 0.17 -15.43 33.19
C LYS A 199 -0.56 -16.03 31.98
N GLY A 200 0.13 -16.26 30.87
CA GLY A 200 -0.45 -16.78 29.63
C GLY A 200 -1.48 -15.84 28.99
N TRP A 201 -1.41 -14.54 29.30
CA TRP A 201 -2.34 -13.49 28.88
C TRP A 201 -3.79 -13.82 29.20
N LYS A 202 -4.03 -14.45 30.36
CA LYS A 202 -5.38 -14.66 30.90
C LYS A 202 -5.83 -13.39 31.60
N HIS A 203 -6.98 -12.87 31.16
CA HIS A 203 -7.71 -11.78 31.80
C HIS A 203 -8.98 -12.34 32.44
#